data_AF-I5AQJ4-F1
#
_entry.id   AF-I5AQJ4-F1
#
_cell.length_a   1.000
_cell.length_b   1.000
_cell.length_c   1.000
_cell.angle_alpha   90.00
_cell.angle_beta   90.00
_cell.angle_gamma   90.00
#
_symmetry.space_group_name_H-M   'P 1'
#
loop_
_entity.id
_entity.type
_entity.pdbx_description
1 polymer ?
#
loop_
_entity_poly.entity_id
_entity_poly.type
_entity_poly.pdbx_seq_one_letter_code
_entity_poly.pdbx_strand_id
1 'polypeptide(L)'
;MGTAKIKRLNHMYISDSARKHLGLINKALDHGLPFPGLYVITFSSNEIDQLSIMDTKYLLKKRVRERLPEVVALAMGRQDAFELVRKMAEDAFRSTGGCDLKEHLLSMQNKPEISGTGE
;
A
#
# COMPACT_ATOMS: atom_id res chain seq x y z
N MET A 1 -20.07 12.37 -12.07
CA MET A 1 -19.64 12.26 -10.65
C MET A 1 -18.14 12.03 -10.66
N GLY A 2 -17.33 13.00 -10.28
CA GLY A 2 -15.87 12.82 -10.24
C GLY A 2 -15.49 11.80 -9.17
N THR A 3 -14.81 10.73 -9.55
CA THR A 3 -14.19 9.82 -8.59
C THR A 3 -12.86 10.43 -8.13
N ALA A 4 -12.67 10.51 -6.81
CA ALA A 4 -11.42 11.02 -6.25
C ALA A 4 -10.31 10.01 -6.53
N LYS A 5 -9.18 10.51 -7.07
CA LYS A 5 -7.96 9.71 -7.27
C LYS A 5 -7.48 9.19 -5.91
N ILE A 6 -7.17 7.89 -5.85
CA ILE A 6 -6.65 7.27 -4.63
C ILE A 6 -5.21 7.74 -4.39
N LYS A 7 -4.95 8.26 -3.17
CA LYS A 7 -3.61 8.67 -2.73
C LYS A 7 -2.73 7.44 -2.51
N ARG A 8 -1.49 7.50 -2.98
CA ARG A 8 -0.53 6.39 -2.96
C ARG A 8 0.84 6.92 -2.61
N LEU A 9 1.57 6.15 -1.80
CA LEU A 9 2.99 6.38 -1.56
C LEU A 9 3.77 6.24 -2.88
N ASN A 10 4.88 6.95 -3.03
CA ASN A 10 5.73 6.80 -4.23
C ASN A 10 6.41 5.42 -4.27
N HIS A 11 6.91 4.94 -3.13
CA HIS A 11 7.57 3.65 -2.98
C HIS A 11 6.69 2.65 -2.25
N MET A 12 5.71 2.10 -2.96
CA MET A 12 4.79 1.11 -2.39
C MET A 12 5.34 -0.31 -2.42
N TYR A 13 4.95 -1.09 -1.41
CA TYR A 13 5.06 -2.54 -1.46
C TYR A 13 4.00 -3.13 -2.41
N ILE A 14 4.41 -4.02 -3.30
CA ILE A 14 3.49 -4.71 -4.23
C ILE A 14 3.82 -6.19 -4.15
N SER A 15 2.85 -7.00 -3.72
CA SER A 15 3.01 -8.45 -3.71
C SER A 15 3.19 -8.99 -5.12
N ASP A 16 3.79 -10.17 -5.24
CA ASP A 16 4.01 -10.80 -6.54
C ASP A 16 2.71 -11.13 -7.26
N SER A 17 1.65 -11.43 -6.51
CA SER A 17 0.32 -11.67 -7.05
C SER A 17 -0.30 -10.39 -7.64
N ALA A 18 -0.15 -9.24 -6.96
CA ALA A 18 -0.64 -7.94 -7.43
C ALA A 18 0.18 -7.43 -8.62
N ARG A 19 1.50 -7.70 -8.65
CA ARG A 19 2.39 -7.30 -9.74
C ARG A 19 1.94 -7.85 -11.09
N LYS A 20 1.37 -9.05 -11.14
CA LYS A 20 0.82 -9.68 -12.35
C LYS A 20 -0.32 -8.89 -13.01
N HIS A 21 -1.02 -8.05 -12.24
CA HIS A 21 -2.19 -7.29 -12.69
C HIS A 21 -2.01 -5.77 -12.54
N LEU A 22 -0.79 -5.30 -12.27
CA LEU A 22 -0.53 -3.94 -11.80
C LEU A 22 -1.05 -2.86 -12.75
N GLY A 23 -0.97 -3.05 -14.06
CA GLY A 23 -1.50 -2.10 -15.04
C GLY A 23 -3.02 -1.89 -14.91
N LEU A 24 -3.77 -2.99 -14.74
CA LEU A 24 -5.23 -2.94 -14.56
C LEU A 24 -5.61 -2.40 -13.18
N ILE A 25 -4.87 -2.79 -12.14
CA ILE A 25 -5.04 -2.29 -10.78
C ILE A 25 -4.84 -0.77 -10.74
N ASN A 26 -3.75 -0.26 -11.35
CA ASN A 26 -3.49 1.17 -11.40
C ASN A 26 -4.61 1.94 -12.09
N LYS A 27 -5.07 1.45 -13.25
CA LYS A 27 -6.21 2.05 -13.95
C LYS A 27 -7.47 2.08 -13.08
N ALA A 28 -7.78 0.99 -12.37
CA ALA A 28 -8.93 0.95 -11.47
C ALA A 28 -8.80 1.99 -10.33
N LEU A 29 -7.64 2.04 -9.67
CA LEU A 29 -7.39 2.95 -8.54
C LEU A 29 -7.31 4.43 -8.96
N ASP A 30 -6.78 4.73 -10.15
CA ASP A 30 -6.77 6.09 -10.71
C ASP A 30 -8.20 6.62 -10.93
N HIS A 31 -9.14 5.73 -11.21
CA HIS A 31 -10.57 6.03 -11.30
C HIS A 31 -11.32 5.82 -9.98
N GLY A 32 -10.64 5.52 -8.86
CA GLY A 32 -11.27 5.28 -7.56
C GLY A 32 -12.21 4.07 -7.53
N LEU A 33 -11.97 3.07 -8.40
CA LEU A 33 -12.78 1.87 -8.56
C LEU A 33 -12.18 0.67 -7.80
N PRO A 34 -13.00 -0.27 -7.33
CA PRO A 34 -12.53 -1.54 -6.80
C PRO A 34 -11.87 -2.40 -7.89
N PHE A 35 -11.01 -3.34 -7.47
CA PHE A 35 -10.51 -4.41 -8.34
C PHE A 35 -10.79 -5.77 -7.67
N PRO A 36 -11.33 -6.78 -8.38
CA PRO A 36 -11.69 -8.06 -7.78
C PRO A 36 -10.53 -8.71 -7.03
N GLY A 37 -10.73 -8.99 -5.75
CA GLY A 37 -9.71 -9.63 -4.91
C GLY A 37 -8.55 -8.73 -4.49
N LEU A 38 -8.51 -7.45 -4.89
CA LEU A 38 -7.46 -6.52 -4.48
C LEU A 38 -7.71 -6.03 -3.05
N TYR A 39 -6.66 -6.10 -2.24
CA TYR A 39 -6.55 -5.49 -0.93
C TYR A 39 -5.53 -4.35 -1.00
N VAL A 40 -5.92 -3.21 -0.41
CA VAL A 40 -5.03 -2.08 -0.18
C VAL A 40 -4.59 -2.09 1.28
N ILE A 41 -3.32 -1.79 1.51
CA ILE A 41 -2.77 -1.55 2.84
C ILE A 41 -2.48 -0.07 2.94
N THR A 42 -2.97 0.57 3.99
CA THR A 42 -2.84 2.01 4.24
C THR A 42 -2.19 2.26 5.59
N PHE A 43 -1.72 3.48 5.82
CA PHE A 43 -1.56 3.94 7.20
C PHE A 43 -2.88 3.78 7.96
N SER A 44 -2.80 3.44 9.26
CA SER A 44 -4.01 3.41 10.09
C SER A 44 -4.57 4.82 10.27
N SER A 45 -5.90 4.91 10.34
CA SER A 45 -6.61 6.15 10.70
C SER A 45 -6.71 6.37 12.20
N ASN A 46 -6.28 5.41 13.02
CA ASN A 46 -6.21 5.52 14.47
C ASN A 46 -4.76 5.69 14.93
N GLU A 47 -4.59 6.13 16.18
CA GLU A 47 -3.27 6.38 16.77
C GLU A 47 -2.57 5.10 17.24
N ILE A 48 -3.33 4.01 17.42
CA ILE A 48 -2.87 2.77 18.04
C ILE A 48 -2.19 1.87 17.01
N ASP A 49 -2.83 1.66 15.86
CA ASP A 49 -2.35 0.76 14.83
C ASP A 49 -1.38 1.48 13.87
N GLN A 50 -0.47 0.71 13.31
CA GLN A 50 0.46 1.24 12.30
C GLN A 50 -0.17 1.24 10.91
N LEU A 51 -0.80 0.13 10.52
CA LEU A 51 -1.36 -0.10 9.20
C LEU A 51 -2.80 -0.61 9.29
N SER A 52 -3.56 -0.41 8.21
CA SER A 52 -4.90 -0.99 8.02
C SER A 52 -4.95 -1.76 6.72
N ILE A 53 -5.65 -2.91 6.72
CA ILE A 53 -5.83 -3.76 5.54
C ILE A 53 -7.29 -3.69 5.11
N MET A 54 -7.56 -3.32 3.86
CA MET A 54 -8.91 -3.13 3.36
C MET A 54 -9.12 -3.75 1.99
N ASP A 55 -10.20 -4.52 1.84
CA ASP A 55 -10.69 -5.00 0.55
C ASP A 55 -11.20 -3.81 -0.29
N THR A 56 -10.73 -3.69 -1.53
CA THR A 56 -11.10 -2.56 -2.39
C THR A 56 -12.58 -2.53 -2.76
N LYS A 57 -13.36 -3.60 -2.58
CA LYS A 57 -14.83 -3.55 -2.75
C LYS A 57 -15.48 -2.43 -1.92
N TYR A 58 -14.89 -2.06 -0.79
CA TYR A 58 -15.39 -0.97 0.04
C TYR A 58 -15.24 0.41 -0.61
N LEU A 59 -14.38 0.56 -1.62
CA LEU A 59 -14.28 1.77 -2.45
C LEU A 59 -15.59 2.07 -3.18
N LEU A 60 -16.53 1.14 -3.32
CA LEU A 60 -17.86 1.46 -3.85
C LEU A 60 -18.58 2.53 -2.99
N LYS A 61 -18.29 2.58 -1.69
CA LYS A 61 -18.84 3.59 -0.77
C LYS A 61 -18.07 4.90 -0.89
N LYS A 62 -18.75 5.98 -1.29
CA LYS A 62 -18.15 7.32 -1.44
C LYS A 62 -17.36 7.78 -0.20
N ARG A 63 -17.92 7.60 1.00
CA ARG A 63 -17.26 7.96 2.26
C ARG A 63 -15.93 7.23 2.49
N VAL A 64 -15.82 5.99 2.03
CA VAL A 64 -14.57 5.20 2.15
C VAL A 64 -13.51 5.80 1.24
N ARG A 65 -13.84 6.14 -0.02
CA ARG A 65 -12.90 6.78 -0.95
C ARG A 65 -12.40 8.13 -0.44
N GLU A 66 -13.30 8.94 0.13
CA GLU A 66 -12.97 10.28 0.62
C GLU A 66 -12.08 10.27 1.87
N ARG A 67 -12.18 9.21 2.67
CA ARG A 67 -11.44 9.06 3.94
C ARG A 67 -10.32 8.04 3.87
N LEU A 68 -10.07 7.46 2.70
CA LEU A 68 -9.04 6.45 2.55
C LEU A 68 -7.67 7.10 2.82
N PRO A 69 -6.91 6.61 3.82
CA PRO A 69 -5.55 7.08 4.01
C PRO A 69 -4.68 6.71 2.81
N GLU A 70 -3.48 7.25 2.78
CA GLU A 70 -2.53 6.95 1.72
C GLU A 70 -2.24 5.45 1.65
N VAL A 71 -2.36 4.88 0.45
CA VAL A 71 -2.08 3.47 0.21
C VAL A 71 -0.57 3.27 0.13
N VAL A 72 -0.06 2.37 0.95
CA VAL A 72 1.37 2.02 1.06
C VAL A 72 1.69 0.66 0.47
N ALA A 73 0.69 -0.22 0.31
CA ALA A 73 0.90 -1.50 -0.36
C ALA A 73 -0.34 -2.08 -1.07
N LEU A 74 -0.10 -2.98 -2.03
CA LEU A 74 -1.10 -3.68 -2.82
C LEU A 74 -0.88 -5.20 -2.76
N ALA A 75 -1.95 -5.95 -2.53
CA ALA A 75 -1.94 -7.42 -2.48
C ALA A 75 -3.22 -8.04 -3.06
N MET A 76 -3.12 -9.26 -3.62
CA MET A 76 -4.29 -10.00 -4.11
C MET A 76 -4.72 -11.07 -3.10
N GLY A 77 -5.89 -10.88 -2.51
CA GLY A 77 -6.44 -11.74 -1.48
C GLY A 77 -5.96 -11.36 -0.08
N ARG A 78 -6.76 -11.75 0.91
CA ARG A 78 -6.53 -11.39 2.31
C ARG A 78 -5.24 -12.01 2.87
N GLN A 79 -4.96 -13.26 2.50
CA GLN A 79 -3.78 -13.98 2.99
C GLN A 79 -2.48 -13.36 2.47
N ASP A 80 -2.42 -13.07 1.18
CA ASP A 80 -1.30 -12.37 0.55
C ASP A 80 -1.08 -10.97 1.17
N ALA A 81 -2.16 -10.27 1.55
CA ALA A 81 -2.05 -9.01 2.27
C ALA A 81 -1.38 -9.17 3.65
N PHE A 82 -1.70 -10.23 4.40
CA PHE A 82 -1.03 -10.50 5.67
C PHE A 82 0.43 -10.88 5.49
N GLU A 83 0.74 -11.69 4.48
CA GLU A 83 2.12 -12.07 4.16
C GLU A 83 2.94 -10.84 3.75
N LEU A 84 2.35 -9.92 3.00
CA LEU A 84 3.00 -8.67 2.63
C LEU A 84 3.26 -7.79 3.87
N VAL A 85 2.32 -7.67 4.79
CA VAL A 85 2.53 -6.93 6.05
C VAL A 85 3.62 -7.57 6.91
N ARG A 86 3.67 -8.91 6.99
CA ARG A 86 4.78 -9.61 7.68
C ARG A 86 6.12 -9.25 7.06
N LYS A 87 6.23 -9.29 5.72
CA LYS A 87 7.46 -8.92 5.00
C LYS A 87 7.85 -7.46 5.27
N MET A 88 6.89 -6.55 5.26
CA MET A 88 7.14 -5.13 5.59
C MET A 88 7.69 -4.97 7.00
N ALA A 89 7.20 -5.74 7.97
CA ALA A 89 7.69 -5.70 9.35
C ALA A 89 9.11 -6.26 9.47
N GLU A 90 9.42 -7.32 8.73
CA GLU A 90 10.78 -7.88 8.65
C GLU A 90 11.76 -6.87 8.04
N ASP A 91 11.36 -6.17 6.98
CA ASP A 91 12.19 -5.13 6.35
C ASP A 91 12.42 -3.92 7.27
N ALA A 92 11.38 -3.49 8.00
CA ALA A 92 11.49 -2.43 9.01
C ALA A 92 12.45 -2.81 10.14
N PHE A 93 12.33 -4.04 10.65
CA PHE A 93 13.21 -4.57 11.68
C PHE A 93 14.67 -4.65 11.22
N ARG A 94 14.90 -5.12 9.98
CA ARG A 94 16.26 -5.21 9.42
C ARG A 94 16.91 -3.86 9.19
N SER A 95 16.13 -2.83 8.86
CA SER A 95 16.66 -1.51 8.51
C SER A 95 16.86 -0.60 9.71
N THR A 96 15.98 -0.68 10.72
CA THR A 96 15.97 0.24 11.87
C THR A 96 16.35 -0.42 13.19
N GLY A 97 16.36 -1.76 13.25
CA GLY A 97 16.48 -2.51 14.51
C GLY A 97 15.18 -2.53 15.34
N GLY A 98 14.11 -1.86 14.88
CA GLY A 98 12.79 -1.80 15.50
C GLY A 98 11.66 -2.13 14.52
N CYS A 99 10.44 -2.29 15.03
CA CYS A 99 9.27 -2.64 14.21
C CYS A 99 8.33 -1.44 13.94
N ASP A 100 8.90 -0.24 13.79
CA ASP A 100 8.13 0.94 13.36
C ASP A 100 8.03 0.97 11.82
N LEU A 101 6.91 0.46 11.31
CA LEU A 101 6.54 0.46 9.91
C LEU A 101 6.27 1.87 9.38
N LYS A 102 5.74 2.77 10.20
CA LYS A 102 5.45 4.14 9.77
C LYS A 102 6.75 4.88 9.47
N GLU A 103 7.69 4.84 10.41
CA GLU A 103 9.01 5.45 10.24
C GLU A 103 9.77 4.83 9.06
N HIS A 104 9.78 3.50 8.97
CA HIS A 104 10.41 2.78 7.84
C HIS A 104 9.86 3.24 6.49
N LEU A 105 8.53 3.25 6.31
CA LEU A 105 7.89 3.64 5.05
C LEU A 105 8.16 5.11 4.67
N LEU A 106 8.18 6.01 5.66
CA LEU A 106 8.49 7.42 5.43
C LEU A 106 9.97 7.62 5.09
N SER A 107 10.89 6.87 5.71
CA SER A 107 12.32 6.93 5.40
C SER A 107 12.63 6.54 3.95
N MET A 108 11.88 5.58 3.40
CA MET A 108 12.00 5.15 2.00
C MET A 108 11.52 6.20 0.99
N GLN A 109 10.67 7.15 1.39
CA GLN A 109 10.31 8.27 0.52
C GLN A 109 11.44 9.29 0.38
N ASN A 110 12.30 9.40 1.40
CA ASN A 110 13.37 10.39 1.47
C ASN A 110 14.72 9.85 0.98
N LYS A 111 14.80 8.56 0.63
CA LYS A 111 16.01 8.01 0.02
C LYS A 111 16.12 8.52 -1.42
N PRO A 112 17.22 9.20 -1.80
CA PRO A 112 17.51 9.43 -3.21
C PRO A 112 17.60 8.08 -3.91
N GLU A 113 17.01 7.96 -5.10
CA GLU A 113 17.21 6.80 -5.97
C GLU A 113 18.72 6.60 -6.13
N ILE A 114 19.26 5.55 -5.50
CA ILE A 114 20.65 5.19 -5.73
C ILE A 114 20.65 4.58 -7.12
N SER A 115 21.06 5.39 -8.11
CA SER A 115 21.36 4.96 -9.47
C SER A 115 22.38 3.82 -9.36
N GLY A 116 21.92 2.59 -9.59
CA GLY A 116 22.80 1.45 -9.74
C GLY A 116 23.72 1.69 -10.93
N THR A 117 25.01 1.92 -10.65
CA THR A 117 26.10 1.72 -11.59
C THR A 117 27.31 1.29 -10.78
N GLY A 118 27.92 0.16 -11.18
CA GLY A 118 29.04 -0.51 -10.51
C GLY A 118 28.54 -1.74 -9.75
N GLU A 119 28.91 -2.98 -10.09
CA GLU A 119 30.04 -3.49 -10.88
C GLU A 119 29.62 -4.75 -11.68
#